data_AF-D6TD51-F1
#
_entry.id   AF-D6TD51-F1
#
_cell.length_a   1.000
_cell.length_b   1.000
_cell.length_c   1.000
_cell.angle_alpha   90.00
_cell.angle_beta   90.00
_cell.angle_gamma   90.00
#
_symmetry.space_group_name_H-M   'P 1'
#
loop_
_entity.id
_entity.type
_entity.pdbx_description
1 polymer ?
#
loop_
_entity_poly.entity_id
_entity_poly.type
_entity_poly.pdbx_seq_one_letter_code
_entity_poly.pdbx_strand_id
1 'polypeptide(L)'
;MRIQACSPAWQTSQHLRRYLLLLIGLFLFTGCAPTNDTSASANTQTPIPTWIQTGMRSPQSSSVTLHITGAKHGSYAWQSHIFTSKLRHGLKEFTIFLQDQDHSLIIAFYGYEGARTYTLEGPINGGDVRLDFGHEGGAWDLQLQAGIRCQLTIIHDEPAIQPNVNRMQGSFSCPQLSAVGTQTPEIIAIPQATFDILMIHES
;
A
#
# COMPACT_ATOMS: atom_id res chain seq x y z
N MET A 1 -34.99 48.19 3.84
CA MET A 1 -35.47 47.67 2.54
C MET A 1 -34.84 46.30 2.36
N ARG A 2 -35.63 45.22 2.49
CA ARG A 2 -35.18 43.83 2.39
C ARG A 2 -35.34 43.38 0.94
N ILE A 3 -34.29 42.80 0.36
CA ILE A 3 -34.38 42.08 -0.93
C ILE A 3 -33.91 40.66 -0.66
N GLN A 4 -34.86 39.75 -0.82
CA GLN A 4 -34.77 38.31 -0.65
C GLN A 4 -34.79 37.74 -2.08
N ALA A 5 -33.76 36.98 -2.46
CA ALA A 5 -33.68 36.37 -3.79
C ALA A 5 -33.41 34.85 -3.66
N CYS A 6 -34.19 34.11 -4.44
CA CYS A 6 -34.42 32.68 -4.41
C CYS A 6 -33.24 31.82 -4.88
N SER A 7 -33.13 30.63 -4.29
CA SER A 7 -32.35 29.50 -4.79
C SER A 7 -33.10 28.75 -5.90
N PRO A 8 -32.43 28.27 -6.97
CA PRO A 8 -32.99 27.27 -7.86
C PRO A 8 -32.61 25.84 -7.43
N ALA A 9 -33.64 25.03 -7.17
CA ALA A 9 -33.55 23.59 -6.91
C ALA A 9 -33.94 22.82 -8.17
N TRP A 10 -32.98 22.34 -8.98
CA TRP A 10 -33.27 21.47 -10.13
C TRP A 10 -32.06 20.61 -10.49
N GLN A 11 -31.85 19.44 -9.86
CA GLN A 11 -30.98 18.39 -10.44
C GLN A 11 -31.10 16.99 -9.78
N THR A 12 -32.30 16.42 -9.70
CA THR A 12 -32.48 15.04 -9.17
C THR A 12 -33.39 14.15 -10.03
N SER A 13 -33.33 14.27 -11.36
CA SER A 13 -34.20 13.47 -12.25
C SER A 13 -33.47 12.86 -13.46
N GLN A 14 -32.29 12.27 -13.27
CA GLN A 14 -31.63 11.48 -14.33
C GLN A 14 -31.03 10.14 -13.90
N HIS A 15 -30.84 9.88 -12.61
CA HIS A 15 -30.21 8.63 -12.14
C HIS A 15 -31.19 7.45 -12.01
N LEU A 16 -32.50 7.70 -11.82
CA LEU A 16 -33.46 6.62 -11.61
C LEU A 16 -33.76 5.81 -12.89
N ARG A 17 -33.56 6.39 -14.07
CA ARG A 17 -33.88 5.74 -15.36
C ARG A 17 -32.81 4.74 -15.81
N ARG A 18 -31.57 4.82 -15.29
CA ARG A 18 -30.47 3.91 -15.66
C ARG A 18 -30.44 2.60 -14.86
N TYR A 19 -30.98 2.60 -13.64
CA TYR A 19 -31.00 1.39 -12.80
C TYR A 19 -32.07 0.36 -13.20
N LEU A 20 -33.11 0.76 -13.94
CA LEU A 20 -34.20 -0.14 -14.34
C LEU A 20 -33.83 -1.08 -15.51
N LEU A 21 -32.81 -0.75 -16.31
CA LEU A 21 -32.43 -1.55 -17.49
C LEU A 21 -31.38 -2.64 -17.20
N LEU A 22 -30.74 -2.63 -16.03
CA LEU A 22 -29.66 -3.58 -15.70
C LEU A 22 -30.15 -4.84 -14.98
N LEU A 23 -31.41 -4.86 -14.50
CA LEU A 23 -31.99 -6.01 -13.79
C LEU A 23 -32.67 -7.06 -14.69
N ILE A 24 -32.75 -6.85 -16.00
CA ILE A 24 -33.43 -7.76 -16.95
C ILE A 24 -32.43 -8.68 -17.71
N GLY A 25 -31.12 -8.47 -17.55
CA GLY A 25 -30.09 -9.14 -18.36
C GLY A 25 -29.34 -10.30 -17.71
N LEU A 26 -29.88 -10.96 -16.69
CA LEU A 26 -29.18 -12.07 -16.01
C LEU A 26 -30.12 -13.22 -15.63
N PHE A 27 -30.92 -13.64 -16.60
CA PHE A 27 -31.52 -14.96 -16.67
C PHE A 27 -31.26 -15.48 -18.08
N LEU A 28 -30.98 -16.79 -18.20
CA LEU A 28 -30.71 -17.56 -19.43
C LEU A 28 -29.23 -17.85 -19.73
N PHE A 29 -28.62 -18.76 -18.96
CA PHE A 29 -27.78 -19.84 -19.53
C PHE A 29 -27.88 -21.09 -18.63
N THR A 30 -28.98 -21.80 -18.79
CA THR A 30 -29.12 -23.21 -18.45
C THR A 30 -28.79 -24.04 -19.70
N GLY A 31 -27.95 -25.07 -19.62
CA GLY A 31 -27.96 -26.12 -20.63
C GLY A 31 -26.76 -27.07 -20.70
N CYS A 32 -27.10 -28.35 -20.56
CA CYS A 32 -26.49 -29.54 -21.17
C CYS A 32 -25.26 -30.21 -20.53
N ALA A 33 -25.55 -31.28 -19.78
CA ALA A 33 -24.70 -32.46 -19.66
C ALA A 33 -24.68 -33.26 -20.98
N PRO A 34 -23.61 -34.04 -21.21
CA PRO A 34 -23.83 -35.46 -21.50
C PRO A 34 -22.86 -36.40 -20.76
N THR A 35 -23.33 -37.64 -20.63
CA THR A 35 -22.72 -38.83 -20.00
C THR A 35 -21.71 -39.57 -20.89
N ASN A 36 -20.78 -40.27 -20.20
CA ASN A 36 -20.06 -41.51 -20.53
C ASN A 36 -19.08 -41.54 -21.74
N ASP A 37 -17.81 -41.91 -21.54
CA ASP A 37 -17.37 -43.32 -21.52
C ASP A 37 -15.86 -43.48 -21.22
N THR A 38 -15.54 -44.66 -20.69
CA THR A 38 -14.23 -45.25 -20.38
C THR A 38 -13.19 -45.19 -21.51
N SER A 39 -11.93 -44.95 -21.15
CA SER A 39 -10.75 -45.49 -21.85
C SER A 39 -9.57 -45.57 -20.88
N ALA A 40 -9.17 -46.81 -20.56
CA ALA A 40 -7.87 -47.10 -19.98
C ALA A 40 -6.78 -46.83 -21.03
N SER A 41 -5.69 -46.16 -20.63
CA SER A 41 -4.44 -46.21 -21.37
C SER A 41 -3.26 -46.07 -20.41
N ALA A 42 -2.28 -46.94 -20.61
CA ALA A 42 -1.10 -47.13 -19.81
C ALA A 42 -0.19 -45.89 -19.84
N ASN A 43 0.15 -45.35 -18.67
CA ASN A 43 1.19 -44.33 -18.55
C ASN A 43 2.46 -44.92 -17.92
N THR A 44 3.41 -45.13 -18.81
CA THR A 44 4.85 -45.28 -18.57
C THR A 44 5.32 -44.22 -17.56
N GLN A 45 5.80 -44.67 -16.40
CA GLN A 45 6.43 -43.81 -15.41
C GLN A 45 7.81 -43.35 -15.92
N THR A 46 7.86 -42.18 -16.53
CA THR A 46 9.10 -41.39 -16.62
C THR A 46 9.32 -40.66 -15.30
N PRO A 47 10.50 -40.78 -14.66
CA PRO A 47 10.78 -40.06 -13.42
C PRO A 47 10.88 -38.56 -13.71
N ILE A 48 9.95 -37.80 -13.15
CA ILE A 48 9.97 -36.34 -13.16
C ILE A 48 11.14 -35.90 -12.25
N PRO A 49 12.03 -35.00 -12.71
CA PRO A 49 13.12 -34.51 -11.87
C PRO A 49 12.54 -33.77 -10.67
N THR A 50 12.79 -34.31 -9.48
CA THR A 50 12.46 -33.70 -8.20
C THR A 50 13.36 -32.47 -8.02
N TRP A 51 12.86 -31.30 -8.41
CA TRP A 51 13.46 -30.04 -7.99
C TRP A 51 13.33 -29.95 -6.47
N ILE A 52 14.47 -30.07 -5.78
CA ILE A 52 14.58 -29.80 -4.35
C ILE A 52 14.29 -28.30 -4.16
N GLN A 53 13.02 -27.95 -3.93
CA GLN A 53 12.66 -26.66 -3.36
C GLN A 53 13.16 -26.65 -1.91
N THR A 54 14.39 -26.18 -1.72
CA THR A 54 14.85 -25.67 -0.43
C THR A 54 13.98 -24.46 -0.12
N GLY A 55 12.88 -24.71 0.57
CA GLY A 55 11.85 -23.74 0.89
C GLY A 55 12.37 -22.65 1.82
N MET A 56 12.93 -21.59 1.24
CA MET A 56 12.80 -20.27 1.82
C MET A 56 11.32 -19.87 1.66
N ARG A 57 10.49 -20.15 2.66
CA ARG A 57 9.18 -19.50 2.79
C ARG A 57 9.46 -18.02 3.04
N SER A 58 9.60 -17.25 1.96
CA SER A 58 9.46 -15.80 2.06
C SER A 58 8.08 -15.53 2.68
N PRO A 59 7.99 -14.78 3.80
CA PRO A 59 6.74 -14.27 4.31
C PRO A 59 5.84 -13.77 3.16
N GLN A 60 4.59 -14.21 3.17
CA GLN A 60 3.54 -13.69 2.29
C GLN A 60 2.90 -12.42 2.87
N SER A 61 3.55 -11.79 3.85
CA SER A 61 3.08 -10.60 4.53
C SER A 61 4.16 -9.53 4.57
N SER A 62 3.69 -8.29 4.53
CA SER A 62 4.50 -7.10 4.79
C SER A 62 4.52 -6.83 6.30
N SER A 63 5.61 -6.28 6.81
CA SER A 63 5.74 -5.89 8.21
C SER A 63 6.53 -4.61 8.36
N VAL A 64 6.22 -3.86 9.41
CA VAL A 64 7.00 -2.71 9.85
C VAL A 64 7.10 -2.71 11.37
N THR A 65 8.26 -2.34 11.87
CA THR A 65 8.44 -1.94 13.26
C THR A 65 8.95 -0.52 13.28
N LEU A 66 8.41 0.33 14.14
CA LEU A 66 8.88 1.71 14.28
C LEU A 66 8.84 2.17 15.73
N HIS A 67 9.79 3.04 16.06
CA HIS A 67 9.82 3.75 17.32
C HIS A 67 9.51 5.22 17.06
N ILE A 68 8.67 5.81 17.91
CA ILE A 68 8.22 7.20 17.81
C ILE A 68 8.59 7.92 19.11
N THR A 69 9.15 9.12 18.98
CA THR A 69 9.40 10.04 20.10
C THR A 69 8.72 11.39 19.84
N GLY A 70 8.46 12.15 20.91
CA GLY A 70 7.63 13.36 20.84
C GLY A 70 6.17 13.03 21.06
N ALA A 71 5.28 13.54 20.23
CA ALA A 71 3.87 13.18 20.29
C ALA A 71 3.65 11.70 19.87
N LYS A 72 2.63 11.05 20.45
CA LYS A 72 2.34 9.61 20.24
C LYS A 72 3.58 8.72 20.46
N HIS A 73 4.36 9.02 21.49
CA HIS A 73 5.55 8.25 21.85
C HIS A 73 5.22 6.78 22.09
N GLY A 74 6.02 5.89 21.51
CA GLY A 74 5.85 4.46 21.66
C GLY A 74 6.64 3.63 20.66
N SER A 75 6.50 2.32 20.77
CA SER A 75 7.02 1.36 19.80
C SER A 75 5.84 0.59 19.20
N TYR A 76 5.82 0.50 17.87
CA TYR A 76 4.72 -0.06 17.11
C TYR A 76 5.25 -1.17 16.20
N ALA A 77 4.46 -2.22 16.04
CA ALA A 77 4.73 -3.31 15.12
C ALA A 77 3.43 -3.64 14.38
N TRP A 78 3.45 -3.49 13.06
CA TRP A 78 2.29 -3.72 12.20
C TRP A 78 2.61 -4.77 11.16
N GLN A 79 1.60 -5.57 10.81
CA GLN A 79 1.71 -6.62 9.81
C GLN A 79 0.54 -6.52 8.84
N SER A 80 0.84 -6.53 7.55
CA SER A 80 -0.16 -6.50 6.49
C SER A 80 -0.08 -7.75 5.64
N HIS A 81 -1.25 -8.28 5.28
CA HIS A 81 -1.37 -9.37 4.30
C HIS A 81 -1.72 -8.84 2.89
N ILE A 82 -1.79 -7.51 2.73
CA ILE A 82 -2.20 -6.87 1.48
C ILE A 82 -0.97 -6.29 0.78
N PHE A 83 -0.90 -6.53 -0.53
CA PHE A 83 0.12 -5.99 -1.43
C PHE A 83 -0.33 -4.62 -1.92
N THR A 84 0.11 -3.55 -1.27
CA THR A 84 -0.35 -2.20 -1.62
C THR A 84 0.77 -1.19 -1.84
N SER A 85 2.02 -1.57 -1.55
CA SER A 85 3.18 -0.76 -1.91
C SER A 85 3.37 -0.80 -3.42
N LYS A 86 3.58 0.36 -4.03
CA LYS A 86 3.60 0.53 -5.49
C LYS A 86 4.77 1.38 -5.93
N LEU A 87 5.35 1.01 -7.07
CA LEU A 87 6.29 1.83 -7.81
C LEU A 87 5.59 2.40 -9.05
N ARG A 88 5.44 3.72 -9.11
CA ARG A 88 4.85 4.39 -10.27
C ARG A 88 5.93 4.73 -11.29
N HIS A 89 5.89 4.05 -12.43
CA HIS A 89 6.79 4.33 -13.55
C HIS A 89 6.58 5.76 -14.10
N GLY A 90 7.69 6.46 -14.38
CA GLY A 90 7.70 7.80 -14.95
C GLY A 90 7.99 8.93 -13.95
N LEU A 91 7.39 8.88 -12.75
CA LEU A 91 7.65 9.88 -11.70
C LEU A 91 8.76 9.46 -10.74
N LYS A 92 9.24 8.20 -10.83
CA LYS A 92 10.11 7.58 -9.81
C LYS A 92 9.54 7.78 -8.40
N GLU A 93 8.21 7.86 -8.30
CA GLU A 93 7.48 7.97 -7.05
C GLU A 93 7.33 6.54 -6.49
N PHE A 94 7.91 6.31 -5.33
CA PHE A 94 7.73 5.07 -4.59
C PHE A 94 6.87 5.33 -3.37
N THR A 95 5.83 4.52 -3.20
CA THR A 95 4.98 4.55 -2.00
C THR A 95 5.14 3.24 -1.24
N ILE A 96 5.72 3.33 -0.05
CA ILE A 96 5.58 2.30 0.97
C ILE A 96 4.19 2.49 1.56
N PHE A 97 3.33 1.52 1.34
CA PHE A 97 2.02 1.49 1.98
C PHE A 97 1.87 0.15 2.71
N LEU A 98 1.66 0.24 4.02
CA LEU A 98 1.38 -0.89 4.87
C LEU A 98 0.10 -0.58 5.64
N GLN A 99 -0.86 -1.51 5.58
CA GLN A 99 -2.14 -1.35 6.24
C GLN A 99 -2.56 -2.67 6.88
N ASP A 100 -2.92 -2.64 8.15
CA ASP A 100 -3.63 -3.73 8.82
C ASP A 100 -5.11 -3.39 9.04
N GLN A 101 -5.81 -4.11 9.91
CA GLN A 101 -7.23 -3.88 10.16
C GLN A 101 -7.50 -2.47 10.72
N ASP A 102 -6.58 -1.91 11.49
CA ASP A 102 -6.79 -0.69 12.27
C ASP A 102 -5.73 0.39 12.00
N HIS A 103 -4.54 0.03 11.48
CA HIS A 103 -3.40 0.93 11.37
C HIS A 103 -2.90 1.03 9.93
N SER A 104 -2.25 2.16 9.61
CA SER A 104 -1.50 2.26 8.37
C SER A 104 -0.25 3.14 8.46
N LEU A 105 0.75 2.78 7.66
CA LEU A 105 1.94 3.57 7.36
C LEU A 105 1.94 3.90 5.87
N ILE A 106 2.07 5.18 5.55
CA ILE A 106 2.39 5.64 4.19
C ILE A 106 3.70 6.40 4.22
N ILE A 107 4.65 6.05 3.34
CA ILE A 107 5.83 6.85 3.04
C ILE A 107 5.90 6.96 1.52
N ALA A 108 5.62 8.14 0.98
CA ALA A 108 5.80 8.42 -0.45
C ALA A 108 7.12 9.16 -0.66
N PHE A 109 7.91 8.89 -1.69
CA PHE A 109 9.07 9.73 -2.04
C PHE A 109 9.42 9.61 -3.53
N TYR A 110 10.23 10.55 -4.02
CA TYR A 110 10.61 10.63 -5.43
C TYR A 110 12.09 10.28 -5.65
N GLY A 111 12.39 9.77 -6.85
CA GLY A 111 13.76 9.47 -7.26
C GLY A 111 14.23 8.06 -6.90
N TYR A 112 13.32 7.10 -6.76
CA TYR A 112 13.69 5.70 -6.57
C TYR A 112 14.51 5.14 -7.75
N GLU A 113 15.64 4.51 -7.43
CA GLU A 113 16.62 3.94 -8.38
C GLU A 113 17.13 2.55 -7.94
N GLY A 114 16.43 1.87 -7.04
CA GLY A 114 16.82 0.56 -6.51
C GLY A 114 17.35 0.57 -5.07
N ALA A 115 18.02 -0.50 -4.66
CA ALA A 115 18.60 -0.63 -3.32
C ALA A 115 19.77 0.35 -3.10
N ARG A 116 19.58 1.29 -2.16
CA ARG A 116 20.58 2.28 -1.70
C ARG A 116 20.03 3.06 -0.51
N THR A 117 20.86 3.93 0.05
CA THR A 117 20.41 4.99 0.96
C THR A 117 19.98 6.24 0.18
N TYR A 118 18.83 6.77 0.55
CA TYR A 118 18.20 7.98 0.07
C TYR A 118 18.12 8.97 1.22
N THR A 119 18.63 10.18 1.00
CA THR A 119 18.38 11.32 1.90
C THR A 119 17.14 12.03 1.43
N LEU A 120 16.10 12.03 2.24
CA LEU A 120 14.82 12.67 1.94
C LEU A 120 14.80 14.06 2.58
N GLU A 121 14.62 15.08 1.75
CA GLU A 121 14.57 16.48 2.14
C GLU A 121 13.35 17.13 1.51
N GLY A 122 12.48 17.71 2.34
CA GLY A 122 11.41 18.56 1.84
C GLY A 122 11.99 19.87 1.27
N PRO A 123 11.59 20.34 0.07
CA PRO A 123 10.57 19.83 -0.86
C PRO A 123 11.15 19.04 -2.07
N ILE A 124 12.44 18.68 -2.05
CA ILE A 124 13.19 18.26 -3.24
C ILE A 124 12.82 16.84 -3.66
N ASN A 125 12.89 15.92 -2.72
CA ASN A 125 12.64 14.49 -2.90
C ASN A 125 11.91 13.86 -1.70
N GLY A 126 11.55 14.72 -0.73
CA GLY A 126 10.89 14.38 0.51
C GLY A 126 9.40 14.08 0.36
N GLY A 127 8.92 13.32 1.34
CA GLY A 127 7.72 12.53 1.26
C GLY A 127 6.61 12.89 2.22
N ASP A 128 5.37 12.73 1.79
CA ASP A 128 4.26 12.67 2.72
C ASP A 128 4.41 11.38 3.54
N VAL A 129 4.59 11.54 4.85
CA VAL A 129 4.54 10.43 5.79
C VAL A 129 3.16 10.47 6.43
N ARG A 130 2.43 9.37 6.42
CA ARG A 130 1.16 9.26 7.15
C ARG A 130 1.21 8.11 8.12
N LEU A 131 0.81 8.37 9.35
CA LEU A 131 0.59 7.36 10.38
C LEU A 131 -0.87 7.36 10.74
N ASP A 132 -1.56 6.24 10.55
CA ASP A 132 -2.91 6.02 11.05
C ASP A 132 -2.86 5.03 12.19
N PHE A 133 -3.28 5.48 13.37
CA PHE A 133 -3.35 4.65 14.58
C PHE A 133 -4.77 4.11 14.83
N GLY A 134 -5.64 4.17 13.83
CA GLY A 134 -6.99 3.62 13.89
C GLY A 134 -7.96 4.48 14.69
N HIS A 135 -9.06 3.84 15.09
CA HIS A 135 -10.26 4.54 15.60
C HIS A 135 -10.00 5.39 16.85
N GLU A 136 -9.07 4.97 17.71
CA GLU A 136 -8.75 5.68 18.96
C GLU A 136 -7.55 6.63 18.81
N GLY A 137 -6.66 6.35 17.85
CA GLY A 137 -5.40 7.07 17.70
C GLY A 137 -5.44 8.21 16.67
N GLY A 138 -6.32 8.10 15.68
CA GLY A 138 -6.49 9.03 14.57
C GLY A 138 -5.37 8.92 13.50
N ALA A 139 -5.60 9.59 12.38
CA ALA A 139 -4.64 9.71 11.29
C ALA A 139 -3.83 11.01 11.38
N TRP A 140 -2.53 10.89 11.17
CA TRP A 140 -1.55 11.96 11.24
C TRP A 140 -0.84 12.07 9.90
N ASP A 141 -1.18 13.10 9.14
CA ASP A 141 -0.42 13.48 7.97
C ASP A 141 0.79 14.30 8.44
N LEU A 142 1.99 13.77 8.21
CA LEU A 142 3.26 14.30 8.69
C LEU A 142 4.08 14.83 7.53
N GLN A 143 4.61 16.04 7.70
CA GLN A 143 5.43 16.69 6.69
C GLN A 143 6.89 16.80 7.15
N LEU A 144 7.81 16.60 6.20
CA LEU A 144 9.22 16.95 6.38
C LEU A 144 9.36 18.47 6.45
N GLN A 145 9.99 18.96 7.53
CA GLN A 145 10.33 20.36 7.63
C GLN A 145 11.53 20.72 6.73
N ALA A 146 11.56 21.96 6.25
CA ALA A 146 12.68 22.48 5.47
C ALA A 146 13.99 22.40 6.28
N GLY A 147 15.06 21.92 5.64
CA GLY A 147 16.37 21.75 6.28
C GLY A 147 16.51 20.50 7.15
N ILE A 148 15.43 19.72 7.34
CA ILE A 148 15.48 18.41 7.99
C ILE A 148 15.73 17.32 6.95
N ARG A 149 16.63 16.39 7.30
CA ARG A 149 17.00 15.23 6.50
C ARG A 149 16.46 13.97 7.16
N CYS A 150 15.52 13.29 6.52
CA CYS A 150 15.22 11.90 6.84
C CYS A 150 16.14 10.98 6.01
N GLN A 151 16.37 9.77 6.48
CA GLN A 151 17.09 8.73 5.73
C GLN A 151 16.15 7.56 5.46
N LEU A 152 16.15 7.10 4.22
CA LEU A 152 15.53 5.85 3.82
C LEU A 152 16.61 4.96 3.24
N THR A 153 16.84 3.80 3.85
CA THR A 153 17.80 2.82 3.35
C THR A 153 17.05 1.60 2.85
N ILE A 154 17.25 1.27 1.58
CA ILE A 154 16.72 0.05 0.96
C ILE A 154 17.90 -0.90 0.79
N ILE A 155 17.83 -2.04 1.48
CA ILE A 155 18.89 -3.03 1.55
C ILE A 155 18.69 -4.09 0.46
N HIS A 156 17.45 -4.55 0.31
CA HIS A 156 17.05 -5.52 -0.71
C HIS A 156 15.84 -5.00 -1.48
N ASP A 157 15.87 -5.19 -2.80
CA ASP A 157 14.73 -5.07 -3.72
C ASP A 157 14.90 -6.16 -4.76
N GLU A 158 14.24 -7.30 -4.54
CA GLU A 158 14.39 -8.49 -5.37
C GLU A 158 13.01 -9.05 -5.74
N PRO A 159 12.88 -9.69 -6.91
CA PRO A 159 11.65 -10.38 -7.28
C PRO A 159 11.22 -11.39 -6.19
N ALA A 160 9.96 -11.35 -5.80
CA ALA A 160 9.35 -12.35 -4.93
C ALA A 160 8.95 -13.60 -5.74
N ILE A 161 8.48 -14.63 -5.04
CA ILE A 161 8.00 -15.88 -5.66
C ILE A 161 6.79 -15.63 -6.59
N GLN A 162 6.00 -14.59 -6.30
CA GLN A 162 4.82 -14.24 -7.08
C GLN A 162 5.19 -13.33 -8.27
N PRO A 163 4.64 -13.57 -9.48
CA PRO A 163 4.89 -12.70 -10.63
C PRO A 163 4.51 -11.25 -10.36
N ASN A 164 5.33 -10.31 -10.84
CA ASN A 164 5.14 -8.86 -10.69
C ASN A 164 5.09 -8.36 -9.24
N VAL A 165 5.54 -9.19 -8.29
CA VAL A 165 5.72 -8.79 -6.90
C VAL A 165 7.20 -8.78 -6.60
N ASN A 166 7.71 -7.67 -6.07
CA ASN A 166 9.04 -7.59 -5.48
C ASN A 166 8.92 -7.62 -3.96
N ARG A 167 10.00 -8.05 -3.29
CA ARG A 167 10.15 -7.90 -1.85
C ARG A 167 11.23 -6.87 -1.58
N MET A 168 10.86 -5.87 -0.79
CA MET A 168 11.74 -4.80 -0.39
C MET A 168 11.99 -4.83 1.12
N GLN A 169 13.25 -4.73 1.50
CA GLN A 169 13.66 -4.63 2.90
C GLN A 169 14.46 -3.37 3.13
N GLY A 170 14.23 -2.71 4.25
CA GLY A 170 14.90 -1.46 4.53
C GLY A 170 14.60 -0.87 5.90
N SER A 171 15.05 0.37 6.05
CA SER A 171 14.83 1.19 7.22
C SER A 171 14.53 2.63 6.85
N PHE A 172 13.78 3.29 7.73
CA PHE A 172 13.47 4.71 7.63
C PHE A 172 13.81 5.37 8.96
N SER A 173 14.42 6.55 8.93
CA SER A 173 14.59 7.39 10.10
C SER A 173 14.36 8.84 9.75
N CYS A 174 13.69 9.56 10.65
CA CYS A 174 13.54 10.99 10.54
C CYS A 174 13.65 11.65 11.91
N PRO A 175 14.58 12.61 12.10
CA PRO A 175 14.76 13.25 13.39
C PRO A 175 13.63 14.20 13.73
N GLN A 176 12.87 14.66 12.75
CA GLN A 176 11.78 15.63 12.96
C GLN A 176 10.76 15.60 11.81
N LEU A 177 9.51 15.39 12.17
CA LEU A 177 8.32 15.47 11.32
C LEU A 177 7.29 16.33 12.05
N SER A 178 6.48 17.07 11.30
CA SER A 178 5.40 17.88 11.87
C SER A 178 4.04 17.39 11.42
N ALA A 179 3.13 17.24 12.38
CA ALA A 179 1.72 17.01 12.07
C ALA A 179 1.14 18.22 11.33
N VAL A 180 0.48 17.95 10.21
CA VAL A 180 -0.24 18.94 9.41
C VAL A 180 -1.66 19.07 9.95
N GLY A 181 -2.21 20.28 9.91
CA GLY A 181 -3.63 20.52 10.21
C GLY A 181 -3.99 20.68 11.70
N THR A 182 -3.01 20.65 12.61
CA THR A 182 -3.22 21.02 14.01
C THR A 182 -2.95 22.52 14.23
N GLN A 183 -3.69 23.17 15.12
CA GLN A 183 -3.46 24.59 15.45
C GLN A 183 -2.07 24.82 16.09
N THR A 184 -1.56 23.79 16.76
CA THR A 184 -0.20 23.71 17.30
C THR A 184 0.50 22.51 16.66
N PRO A 185 1.52 22.69 15.80
CA PRO A 185 2.20 21.60 15.12
C PRO A 185 2.81 20.64 16.14
N GLU A 186 2.31 19.42 16.19
CA GLU A 186 2.90 18.39 17.02
C GLU A 186 4.14 17.84 16.31
N ILE A 187 5.24 17.77 17.06
CA ILE A 187 6.52 17.31 16.53
C ILE A 187 6.74 15.86 16.94
N ILE A 188 7.13 15.07 15.95
CA ILE A 188 7.45 13.67 16.10
C ILE A 188 8.84 13.40 15.53
N ALA A 189 9.58 12.49 16.14
CA ALA A 189 10.73 11.86 15.50
C ALA A 189 10.52 10.35 15.39
N ILE A 190 10.96 9.79 14.27
CA ILE A 190 11.05 8.36 14.01
C ILE A 190 12.55 8.04 13.97
N PRO A 191 13.23 7.82 15.11
CA PRO A 191 14.67 7.56 15.12
C PRO A 191 15.03 6.28 14.35
N GLN A 192 14.12 5.31 14.34
CA GLN A 192 14.28 4.08 13.59
C GLN A 192 12.92 3.44 13.29
N ALA A 193 12.74 3.09 12.02
CA ALA A 193 11.75 2.15 11.54
C ALA A 193 12.46 1.11 10.66
N THR A 194 12.04 -0.15 10.75
CA THR A 194 12.47 -1.22 9.85
C THR A 194 11.26 -1.81 9.16
N PHE A 195 11.38 -2.07 7.87
CA PHE A 195 10.28 -2.59 7.06
C PHE A 195 10.74 -3.73 6.17
N ASP A 196 9.80 -4.64 5.92
CA ASP A 196 9.92 -5.76 5.01
C ASP A 196 8.58 -5.88 4.30
N ILE A 197 8.53 -5.44 3.05
CA ILE A 197 7.27 -5.20 2.35
C ILE A 197 7.24 -5.92 1.01
N LEU A 198 6.04 -6.32 0.61
CA LEU A 198 5.76 -6.84 -0.72
C LEU A 198 5.22 -5.68 -1.57
N MET A 199 5.82 -5.50 -2.75
CA MET A 199 5.55 -4.41 -3.66
C MET A 199 5.00 -4.94 -4.98
N ILE A 200 3.96 -4.31 -5.51
CA ILE A 200 3.49 -4.57 -6.87
C ILE A 200 4.26 -3.68 -7.85
N HIS A 201 4.83 -4.31 -8.87
CA HIS A 201 5.46 -3.64 -9.99
C HIS A 201 4.41 -3.42 -11.10
N GLU A 202 3.93 -2.19 -11.24
CA GLU A 202 2.97 -1.81 -12.30
C GLU A 202 3.73 -1.48 -13.59
N SER A 203 3.88 -2.44 -14.51
CA SER A 203 4.52 -2.24 -15.83
C SER A 203 3.71 -1.36 -16.78
#